data_AF-A0A5J4KFP7-F1
#
_entry.id   AF-A0A5J4KFP7-F1
#
_cell.length_a   1.000
_cell.length_b   1.000
_cell.length_c   1.000
_cell.angle_alpha   90.00
_cell.angle_beta   90.00
_cell.angle_gamma   90.00
#
_symmetry.space_group_name_H-M   'P 1'
#
loop_
_entity.id
_entity.type
_entity.pdbx_description
1 polymer ?
#
loop_
_entity_poly.entity_id
_entity_poly.type
_entity_poly.pdbx_seq_one_letter_code
_entity_poly.pdbx_strand_id
1 'polypeptide(L)'
;MEKTIPAALLTLVQLADGGNVKAKEALENIARELIDQEEQAFYQQCERLIPILLRWMVSDIESSKPCYLSLPWQLAHLEQDALFLAARPVGRFWYRFDMYILGDDGVEVMRAPRRFSRHDIFQYLDSVVRVPDVELHLEVPLSYRVGELVGWLSGLAISQRDDALAGIVMLCALVAPLLVSAPVSSTAPAGRLRAGRK
;
A
#
# COMPACT_ATOMS: atom_id res chain seq x y z
N MET A 1 16.73 -15.26 13.91
CA MET A 1 15.71 -16.28 14.25
C MET A 1 14.61 -16.14 13.22
N GLU A 2 14.45 -17.10 12.31
CA GLU A 2 13.35 -17.11 11.34
C GLU A 2 12.02 -17.17 12.11
N LYS A 3 11.28 -16.06 12.11
CA LYS A 3 9.97 -15.95 12.75
C LYS A 3 8.93 -16.64 11.86
N THR A 4 8.81 -17.95 11.96
CA THR A 4 7.77 -18.72 11.28
C THR A 4 6.39 -18.43 11.89
N ILE A 5 5.40 -18.23 11.03
CA ILE A 5 3.98 -18.17 11.43
C ILE A 5 3.64 -19.49 12.15
N PRO A 6 2.96 -19.48 13.32
CA PRO A 6 2.59 -20.71 13.99
C PRO A 6 1.79 -21.60 13.04
N ALA A 7 2.11 -22.88 12.95
CA ALA A 7 1.53 -23.80 11.96
C ALA A 7 -0.01 -23.78 11.95
N ALA A 8 -0.64 -23.59 13.11
CA ALA A 8 -2.10 -23.45 13.22
C ALA A 8 -2.65 -22.19 12.52
N LEU A 9 -1.93 -21.06 12.64
CA LEU A 9 -2.28 -19.81 11.98
C LEU A 9 -2.06 -19.93 10.47
N LEU A 10 -0.97 -20.57 10.03
CA LEU A 10 -0.69 -20.83 8.62
C LEU A 10 -1.80 -21.68 7.96
N THR A 11 -2.28 -22.72 8.65
CA THR A 11 -3.38 -23.55 8.18
C THR A 11 -4.68 -22.77 8.08
N LEU A 12 -5.00 -21.92 9.06
CA LEU A 12 -6.17 -21.04 9.02
C LEU A 12 -6.10 -20.07 7.84
N VAL A 13 -4.92 -19.51 7.56
CA VAL A 13 -4.67 -18.62 6.43
C VAL A 13 -4.92 -19.35 5.11
N GLN A 14 -4.36 -20.55 4.94
CA GLN A 14 -4.54 -21.35 3.73
C GLN A 14 -6.01 -21.71 3.49
N LEU A 15 -6.75 -22.05 4.56
CA LEU A 15 -8.17 -22.36 4.46
C LEU A 15 -8.99 -21.12 4.07
N ALA A 16 -8.68 -19.96 4.64
CA ALA A 16 -9.36 -18.71 4.32
C ALA A 16 -8.99 -18.17 2.93
N ASP A 17 -7.74 -18.31 2.49
CA ASP A 17 -7.33 -18.06 1.09
C ASP A 17 -8.09 -18.95 0.11
N GLY A 18 -8.44 -20.18 0.52
CA GLY A 18 -9.33 -21.09 -0.20
C GLY A 18 -10.83 -20.73 -0.14
N GLY A 19 -11.19 -19.57 0.42
CA GLY A 19 -12.57 -19.09 0.51
C GLY A 19 -13.37 -19.62 1.71
N ASN A 20 -12.72 -20.24 2.70
CA ASN A 20 -13.42 -20.74 3.88
C ASN A 20 -13.82 -19.59 4.83
N VAL A 21 -15.12 -19.26 4.84
CA VAL A 21 -15.70 -18.18 5.65
C VAL A 21 -15.42 -18.36 7.15
N LYS A 22 -15.49 -19.59 7.68
CA LYS A 22 -15.23 -19.85 9.10
C LYS A 22 -13.77 -19.61 9.48
N ALA A 23 -12.84 -19.88 8.55
CA ALA A 23 -11.44 -19.59 8.76
C ALA A 23 -11.15 -18.08 8.71
N LYS A 24 -11.87 -17.33 7.86
CA LYS A 24 -11.83 -15.85 7.83
C LYS A 24 -12.34 -15.26 9.15
N GLU A 25 -13.52 -15.69 9.61
CA GLU A 25 -14.10 -15.28 10.89
C GLU A 25 -13.21 -15.64 12.08
N ALA A 26 -12.58 -16.82 12.08
CA ALA A 26 -11.65 -17.22 13.13
C ALA A 26 -10.41 -16.30 13.18
N LEU A 27 -9.87 -15.91 12.03
CA LEU A 27 -8.74 -14.98 11.97
C LEU A 27 -9.11 -13.55 12.38
N GLU A 28 -10.33 -13.11 12.09
CA GLU A 28 -10.88 -11.83 12.59
C GLU A 28 -11.11 -11.84 14.10
N ASN A 29 -11.51 -12.98 14.68
CA ASN A 29 -11.68 -13.12 16.12
C ASN A 29 -10.33 -13.16 16.84
N ILE A 30 -9.34 -13.88 16.30
CA ILE A 30 -7.97 -13.85 16.83
C ILE A 30 -7.43 -12.42 16.81
N ALA A 31 -7.63 -11.68 15.71
CA ALA A 31 -7.20 -10.27 15.63
C ALA A 31 -7.83 -9.38 16.71
N ARG A 32 -9.09 -9.65 17.10
CA ARG A 32 -9.78 -8.93 18.18
C ARG A 32 -9.26 -9.30 19.57
N GLU A 33 -9.03 -10.59 19.83
CA GLU A 33 -8.51 -11.09 21.11
C GLU A 33 -7.07 -10.63 21.41
N LEU A 34 -6.33 -10.18 20.39
CA LEU A 34 -4.99 -9.63 20.58
C LEU A 34 -4.98 -8.32 21.34
N ILE A 35 -6.05 -7.52 21.26
CA ILE A 35 -6.14 -6.19 21.90
C ILE A 35 -5.93 -6.27 23.42
N ASP A 36 -6.20 -7.43 24.04
CA ASP A 36 -6.09 -7.65 25.48
C ASP A 36 -4.73 -8.22 25.94
N GLN A 37 -3.74 -8.37 25.06
CA GLN A 37 -2.43 -8.95 25.38
C GLN A 37 -1.39 -7.93 25.83
N GLU A 38 -0.38 -8.39 26.59
CA GLU A 38 0.82 -7.59 26.89
C GLU A 38 1.41 -7.01 25.61
N GLU A 39 1.78 -5.72 25.66
CA GLU A 39 2.12 -4.87 24.52
C GLU A 39 3.11 -5.52 23.53
N GLN A 40 4.12 -6.23 24.02
CA GLN A 40 5.12 -6.86 23.17
C GLN A 40 4.64 -8.16 22.49
N ALA A 41 3.72 -8.90 23.11
CA ALA A 41 3.06 -10.06 22.50
C ALA A 41 2.03 -9.61 21.46
N PHE A 42 1.28 -8.54 21.75
CA PHE A 42 0.36 -7.89 20.82
C PHE A 42 1.07 -7.51 19.51
N TYR A 43 2.16 -6.73 19.58
CA TYR A 43 2.89 -6.30 18.38
C TYR A 43 3.40 -7.47 17.54
N GLN A 44 3.92 -8.53 18.17
CA GLN A 44 4.43 -9.70 17.44
C GLN A 44 3.34 -10.48 16.69
N GLN A 45 2.12 -10.51 17.24
CA GLN A 45 1.00 -11.18 16.58
C GLN A 45 0.38 -10.29 15.49
N CYS A 46 0.31 -8.98 15.72
CA CYS A 46 -0.04 -8.00 14.68
C CYS A 46 0.93 -8.03 13.50
N GLU A 47 2.25 -8.07 13.72
CA GLU A 47 3.28 -8.21 12.66
C GLU A 47 2.98 -9.41 11.74
N ARG A 48 2.45 -10.50 12.28
CA ARG A 48 2.14 -11.72 11.51
C ARG A 48 0.80 -11.63 10.80
N LEU A 49 -0.21 -11.04 11.43
CA LEU A 49 -1.58 -10.98 10.91
C LEU A 49 -1.79 -9.86 9.89
N ILE A 50 -1.13 -8.71 10.06
CA ILE A 50 -1.31 -7.54 9.19
C ILE A 50 -1.11 -7.90 7.70
N PRO A 51 -0.04 -8.60 7.28
CA PRO A 51 0.14 -8.93 5.86
C PRO A 51 -0.95 -9.84 5.29
N ILE A 52 -1.52 -10.73 6.12
CA ILE A 52 -2.61 -11.64 5.73
C ILE A 52 -3.89 -10.84 5.56
N LEU A 53 -4.26 -10.06 6.57
CA LEU A 53 -5.47 -9.26 6.57
C LEU A 53 -5.44 -8.25 5.41
N LEU A 54 -4.29 -7.61 5.18
CA LEU A 54 -4.09 -6.72 4.04
C LEU A 54 -4.32 -7.43 2.71
N ARG A 55 -3.77 -8.64 2.53
CA ARG A 55 -3.95 -9.43 1.30
C ARG A 55 -5.41 -9.74 1.04
N TRP A 56 -6.17 -10.10 2.07
CA TRP A 56 -7.60 -10.37 1.91
C TRP A 56 -8.41 -9.12 1.58
N MET A 57 -8.14 -8.02 2.29
CA MET A 57 -8.83 -6.76 2.03
C MET A 57 -8.56 -6.24 0.62
N VAL A 58 -7.34 -6.43 0.13
CA VAL A 58 -6.95 -6.12 -1.25
C VAL A 58 -7.66 -7.06 -2.24
N SER A 59 -7.70 -8.36 -1.98
CA SER A 59 -8.41 -9.34 -2.81
C SER A 59 -9.91 -9.06 -2.91
N ASP A 60 -10.55 -8.63 -1.80
CA ASP A 60 -11.95 -8.21 -1.77
C ASP A 60 -12.17 -6.96 -2.66
N ILE A 61 -11.20 -6.04 -2.70
CA ILE A 61 -11.23 -4.90 -3.62
C ILE A 61 -11.09 -5.35 -5.06
N GLU A 62 -10.12 -6.19 -5.39
CA GLU A 62 -9.93 -6.70 -6.75
C GLU A 62 -11.18 -7.42 -7.26
N SER A 63 -11.79 -8.24 -6.41
CA SER A 63 -13.03 -8.97 -6.69
C SER A 63 -14.21 -8.05 -6.99
N SER A 64 -14.22 -6.83 -6.42
CA SER A 64 -15.24 -5.81 -6.70
C SER A 64 -15.09 -5.12 -8.07
N LYS A 65 -14.01 -5.42 -8.81
CA LYS A 65 -13.70 -4.87 -10.15
C LYS A 65 -13.83 -3.34 -10.22
N PRO A 66 -13.12 -2.59 -9.34
CA PRO A 66 -13.23 -1.14 -9.29
C PRO A 66 -12.71 -0.50 -10.58
N CYS A 67 -13.37 0.58 -11.00
CA CYS A 67 -12.84 1.45 -12.05
C CYS A 67 -11.73 2.34 -11.47
N TYR A 68 -10.63 2.49 -12.19
CA TYR A 68 -9.52 3.37 -11.80
C TYR A 68 -9.49 4.61 -12.70
N LEU A 69 -9.05 5.73 -12.13
CA LEU A 69 -8.71 6.91 -12.91
C LEU A 69 -7.50 6.61 -13.79
N SER A 70 -7.50 7.17 -14.98
CA SER A 70 -6.36 7.11 -15.88
C SER A 70 -5.38 8.23 -15.59
N LEU A 71 -4.10 7.94 -15.76
CA LEU A 71 -3.04 8.92 -15.78
C LEU A 71 -3.09 9.73 -17.10
N PRO A 72 -2.74 11.03 -17.04
CA PRO A 72 -2.42 11.81 -18.23
C PRO A 72 -1.32 11.17 -19.08
N TRP A 73 -1.33 11.46 -20.38
CA TRP A 73 -0.47 10.83 -21.38
C TRP A 73 1.04 10.88 -21.04
N GLN A 74 1.48 11.90 -20.32
CA GLN A 74 2.87 12.05 -19.88
C GLN A 74 3.33 10.90 -18.97
N LEU A 75 2.42 10.32 -18.19
CA LEU A 75 2.69 9.22 -17.27
C LEU A 75 2.05 7.90 -17.70
N ALA A 76 1.37 7.85 -18.85
CA ALA A 76 0.61 6.68 -19.29
C ALA A 76 1.48 5.41 -19.47
N HIS A 77 2.79 5.55 -19.66
CA HIS A 77 3.72 4.42 -19.71
C HIS A 77 3.78 3.63 -18.38
N LEU A 78 3.53 4.29 -17.24
CA LEU A 78 3.47 3.62 -15.93
C LEU A 78 2.26 2.67 -15.84
N GLU A 79 1.19 2.92 -16.59
CA GLU A 79 -0.01 2.07 -16.56
C GLU A 79 0.22 0.66 -17.13
N GLN A 80 1.35 0.44 -17.80
CA GLN A 80 1.74 -0.87 -18.35
C GLN A 80 2.61 -1.68 -17.37
N ASP A 81 3.09 -1.06 -16.30
CA ASP A 81 3.96 -1.70 -15.32
C ASP A 81 3.16 -2.60 -14.37
N ALA A 82 3.63 -3.84 -14.18
CA ALA A 82 3.00 -4.80 -13.28
C ALA A 82 2.92 -4.29 -11.84
N LEU A 83 3.92 -3.54 -11.37
CA LEU A 83 3.94 -2.96 -10.03
C LEU A 83 2.89 -1.86 -9.87
N PHE A 84 2.71 -1.01 -10.90
CA PHE A 84 1.63 -0.03 -10.92
C PHE A 84 0.28 -0.73 -10.83
N LEU A 85 0.06 -1.74 -11.67
CA LEU A 85 -1.21 -2.47 -11.72
C LEU A 85 -1.54 -3.14 -10.39
N ALA A 86 -0.55 -3.75 -9.73
CA ALA A 86 -0.68 -4.42 -8.43
C ALA A 86 -0.89 -3.43 -7.26
N ALA A 87 -0.39 -2.20 -7.37
CA ALA A 87 -0.51 -1.20 -6.30
C ALA A 87 -1.89 -0.49 -6.29
N ARG A 88 -2.60 -0.40 -7.42
CA ARG A 88 -3.89 0.30 -7.48
C ARG A 88 -4.94 -0.24 -6.49
N PRO A 89 -5.13 -1.57 -6.34
CA PRO A 89 -6.00 -2.12 -5.30
C PRO A 89 -5.57 -1.75 -3.87
N VAL A 90 -4.26 -1.68 -3.62
CA VAL A 90 -3.70 -1.27 -2.32
C VAL A 90 -4.06 0.19 -2.01
N GLY A 91 -3.95 1.07 -3.00
CA GLY A 91 -4.40 2.47 -2.85
C GLY A 91 -5.88 2.60 -2.53
N ARG A 92 -6.72 1.80 -3.20
CA ARG A 92 -8.16 1.71 -2.89
C ARG A 92 -8.41 1.22 -1.47
N PHE A 93 -7.58 0.30 -0.97
CA PHE A 93 -7.64 -0.17 0.40
C PHE A 93 -7.34 0.96 1.36
N TRP A 94 -6.24 1.70 1.17
CA TRP A 94 -5.89 2.82 2.04
C TRP A 94 -6.96 3.90 2.07
N TYR A 95 -7.54 4.24 0.92
CA TYR A 95 -8.67 5.17 0.90
C TYR A 95 -9.87 4.66 1.71
N ARG A 96 -10.19 3.36 1.64
CA ARG A 96 -11.27 2.77 2.47
C ARG A 96 -10.87 2.79 3.95
N PHE A 97 -9.62 2.49 4.25
CA PHE A 97 -9.07 2.47 5.61
C PHE A 97 -9.19 3.84 6.27
N ASP A 98 -8.89 4.92 5.54
CA ASP A 98 -9.02 6.31 6.01
C ASP A 98 -10.47 6.71 6.38
N MET A 99 -11.47 5.92 5.95
CA MET A 99 -12.88 6.16 6.26
C MET A 99 -13.34 5.45 7.54
N TYR A 100 -12.45 4.71 8.22
CA TYR A 100 -12.77 4.06 9.48
C TYR A 100 -12.16 4.84 10.65
N ILE A 101 -12.93 4.93 11.73
CA ILE A 101 -12.50 5.49 13.02
C ILE A 101 -12.82 4.50 14.13
N LEU A 102 -12.08 4.57 15.23
CA LEU A 102 -12.46 3.89 16.47
C LEU A 102 -13.54 4.71 17.17
N GLY A 103 -14.57 4.02 17.67
CA GLY A 103 -15.62 4.60 18.51
C GLY A 103 -15.09 5.02 19.87
N ASP A 104 -15.94 5.72 20.62
CA ASP A 104 -15.56 6.32 21.90
C ASP A 104 -15.12 5.28 22.95
N ASP A 105 -15.52 4.02 22.78
CA ASP A 105 -15.12 2.89 23.63
C ASP A 105 -13.78 2.27 23.23
N GLY A 106 -13.19 2.68 22.11
CA GLY A 106 -11.94 2.15 21.57
C GLY A 106 -12.04 0.76 20.95
N VAL A 107 -13.25 0.18 20.86
CA VAL A 107 -13.48 -1.20 20.40
C VAL A 107 -14.31 -1.24 19.13
N GLU A 108 -15.29 -0.34 18.99
CA GLU A 108 -16.14 -0.30 17.80
C GLU A 108 -15.40 0.35 16.61
N VAL A 109 -15.30 -0.35 15.49
CA VAL A 109 -14.80 0.23 14.23
C VAL A 109 -15.97 0.81 13.45
N MET A 110 -16.09 2.13 13.42
CA MET A 110 -17.16 2.84 12.73
C MET A 110 -16.69 3.40 11.40
N ARG A 111 -17.58 3.45 10.41
CA ARG A 111 -17.31 4.12 9.14
C ARG A 111 -17.73 5.59 9.22
N ALA A 112 -16.77 6.50 9.14
CA ALA A 112 -16.97 7.95 9.10
C ALA A 112 -16.39 8.53 7.80
N PRO A 113 -17.22 8.75 6.75
CA PRO A 113 -16.75 9.33 5.51
C PRO A 113 -16.09 10.69 5.73
N ARG A 114 -14.81 10.81 5.39
CA ARG A 114 -14.05 12.04 5.53
C ARG A 114 -14.03 12.82 4.22
N ARG A 115 -14.24 14.14 4.32
CA ARG A 115 -13.98 15.07 3.23
C ARG A 115 -12.51 15.47 3.27
N PHE A 116 -11.83 15.46 2.12
CA PHE A 116 -10.41 15.81 2.04
C PHE A 116 -10.29 17.15 1.36
N SER A 117 -9.54 18.08 1.96
CA SER A 117 -9.19 19.30 1.25
C SER A 117 -8.14 19.01 0.18
N ARG A 118 -8.04 19.88 -0.83
CA ARG A 118 -6.95 19.80 -1.82
C ARG A 118 -5.57 19.88 -1.20
N HIS A 119 -5.45 20.56 -0.05
CA HIS A 119 -4.21 20.62 0.71
C HIS A 119 -3.87 19.26 1.32
N ASP A 120 -4.84 18.59 1.96
CA ASP A 120 -4.65 17.24 2.52
C ASP A 120 -4.26 16.23 1.43
N ILE A 121 -4.94 16.32 0.28
CA ILE A 121 -4.65 15.47 -0.88
C ILE A 121 -3.20 15.71 -1.33
N PHE A 122 -2.80 16.97 -1.54
CA PHE A 122 -1.44 17.29 -1.94
C PHE A 122 -0.40 16.77 -0.94
N GLN A 123 -0.62 16.94 0.37
CA GLN A 123 0.30 16.47 1.40
C GLN A 123 0.47 14.96 1.36
N TYR A 124 -0.62 14.20 1.21
CA TYR A 124 -0.56 12.74 1.09
C TYR A 124 0.18 12.31 -0.20
N LEU A 125 -0.11 12.96 -1.34
CA LEU A 125 0.59 12.67 -2.59
C LEU A 125 2.09 12.95 -2.46
N ASP A 126 2.47 14.10 -1.90
CA ASP A 126 3.87 14.50 -1.73
C ASP A 126 4.61 13.55 -0.78
N SER A 127 4.01 13.14 0.34
CA SER A 127 4.66 12.23 1.30
C SER A 127 4.94 10.84 0.72
N VAL A 128 4.09 10.36 -0.20
CA VAL A 128 4.28 9.07 -0.86
C VAL A 128 5.26 9.20 -2.05
N VAL A 129 5.20 10.29 -2.83
CA VAL A 129 6.10 10.49 -3.97
C VAL A 129 7.52 10.87 -3.53
N ARG A 130 7.65 11.76 -2.54
CA ARG A 130 8.93 12.24 -2.03
C ARG A 130 9.24 11.58 -0.69
N VAL A 131 9.53 10.28 -0.74
CA VAL A 131 10.03 9.53 0.42
C VAL A 131 11.35 10.18 0.88
N PRO A 132 11.43 10.77 2.09
CA PRO A 132 12.62 11.49 2.55
C PRO A 132 13.80 10.56 2.84
N ASP A 133 13.49 9.32 3.21
CA ASP A 133 14.47 8.28 3.48
C ASP A 133 14.95 7.65 2.17
N VAL A 134 16.25 7.75 1.91
CA VAL A 134 16.87 7.25 0.67
C VAL A 134 16.83 5.73 0.58
N GLU A 135 16.97 5.02 1.69
CA GLU A 135 16.94 3.55 1.69
C GLU A 135 15.53 3.06 1.37
N LEU A 136 14.51 3.63 2.03
CA LEU A 136 13.11 3.30 1.75
C LEU A 136 12.67 3.72 0.33
N HIS A 137 13.23 4.83 -0.19
CA HIS A 137 12.97 5.29 -1.55
C HIS A 137 13.44 4.30 -2.62
N LEU A 138 14.52 3.56 -2.35
CA LEU A 138 15.08 2.54 -3.24
C LEU A 138 14.31 1.21 -3.15
N GLU A 139 13.70 0.93 -1.99
CA GLU A 139 12.93 -0.30 -1.77
C GLU A 139 11.55 -0.28 -2.42
N VAL A 140 10.93 0.90 -2.57
CA VAL A 140 9.58 1.03 -3.15
C VAL A 140 9.64 1.74 -4.52
N PRO A 141 9.54 0.99 -5.64
CA PRO A 141 9.62 1.55 -6.97
C PRO A 141 8.60 2.67 -7.21
N LEU A 142 9.00 3.71 -7.93
CA LEU A 142 8.12 4.85 -8.25
C LEU A 142 6.80 4.40 -8.86
N SER A 143 6.84 3.43 -9.77
CA SER A 143 5.67 2.87 -10.43
C SER A 143 4.63 2.29 -9.46
N TYR A 144 5.11 1.58 -8.42
CA TYR A 144 4.26 1.08 -7.33
C TYR A 144 3.60 2.24 -6.58
N ARG A 145 4.39 3.24 -6.17
CA ARG A 145 3.91 4.41 -5.43
C ARG A 145 2.86 5.20 -6.22
N VAL A 146 3.10 5.43 -7.50
CA VAL A 146 2.13 6.08 -8.39
C VAL A 146 0.86 5.24 -8.53
N GLY A 147 0.98 3.92 -8.67
CA GLY A 147 -0.17 3.01 -8.72
C GLY A 147 -1.03 3.06 -7.46
N GLU A 148 -0.41 3.06 -6.28
CA GLU A 148 -1.09 3.24 -5.00
C GLU A 148 -1.85 4.57 -4.96
N LEU A 149 -1.20 5.68 -5.30
CA LEU A 149 -1.83 7.00 -5.28
C LEU A 149 -3.00 7.11 -6.28
N VAL A 150 -2.87 6.52 -7.47
CA VAL A 150 -3.98 6.42 -8.44
C VAL A 150 -5.13 5.60 -7.86
N GLY A 151 -4.83 4.49 -7.18
CA GLY A 151 -5.82 3.69 -6.45
C GLY A 151 -6.59 4.50 -5.42
N TRP A 152 -5.86 5.25 -4.59
CA TRP A 152 -6.43 6.09 -3.54
C TRP A 152 -7.29 7.22 -4.11
N LEU A 153 -6.80 7.95 -5.13
CA LEU A 153 -7.55 9.01 -5.80
C LEU A 153 -8.79 8.48 -6.52
N SER A 154 -8.71 7.26 -7.08
CA SER A 154 -9.88 6.58 -7.63
C SER A 154 -10.91 6.30 -6.54
N GLY A 155 -10.44 5.94 -5.33
CA GLY A 155 -11.16 5.90 -4.05
C GLY A 155 -12.00 7.15 -3.86
N LEU A 156 -11.28 8.26 -3.73
CA LEU A 156 -11.79 9.59 -3.51
C LEU A 156 -12.81 10.03 -4.57
N ALA A 157 -12.60 9.65 -5.83
CA ALA A 157 -13.47 10.06 -6.94
C ALA A 157 -14.93 9.61 -6.80
N ILE A 158 -15.22 8.62 -5.94
CA ILE A 158 -16.59 8.17 -5.64
C ILE A 158 -17.37 9.28 -4.91
N SER A 159 -16.72 10.03 -4.02
CA SER A 159 -17.36 11.06 -3.19
C SER A 159 -16.95 12.49 -3.54
N GLN A 160 -15.75 12.69 -4.10
CA GLN A 160 -15.13 13.98 -4.38
C GLN A 160 -14.42 13.96 -5.73
N ARG A 161 -15.19 13.78 -6.82
CA ARG A 161 -14.66 13.61 -8.19
C ARG A 161 -13.73 14.74 -8.63
N ASP A 162 -14.13 15.99 -8.41
CA ASP A 162 -13.36 17.15 -8.87
C ASP A 162 -12.01 17.25 -8.15
N ASP A 163 -11.99 16.98 -6.84
CA ASP A 163 -10.77 17.01 -6.04
C ASP A 163 -9.86 15.81 -6.36
N ALA A 164 -10.43 14.65 -6.66
CA ALA A 164 -9.67 13.50 -7.14
C ALA A 164 -8.98 13.77 -8.50
N LEU A 165 -9.69 14.41 -9.44
CA LEU A 165 -9.11 14.79 -10.73
C LEU A 165 -8.04 15.88 -10.58
N ALA A 166 -8.24 16.85 -9.68
CA ALA A 166 -7.19 17.81 -9.33
C ALA A 166 -5.98 17.10 -8.71
N GLY A 167 -6.20 16.09 -7.87
CA GLY A 167 -5.16 15.24 -7.30
C GLY A 167 -4.34 14.50 -8.36
N ILE A 168 -4.97 13.98 -9.43
CA ILE A 168 -4.25 13.37 -10.56
C ILE A 168 -3.30 14.38 -11.22
N VAL A 169 -3.74 15.63 -11.41
CA VAL A 169 -2.89 16.70 -11.97
C VAL A 169 -1.72 17.03 -11.03
N MET A 170 -1.98 17.11 -9.71
CA MET A 170 -0.92 17.32 -8.71
C MET A 170 0.10 16.18 -8.70
N LEU A 171 -0.37 14.93 -8.76
CA LEU A 171 0.47 13.74 -8.86
C LEU A 171 1.37 13.82 -10.10
N CYS A 172 0.84 14.23 -11.25
CA CYS A 172 1.64 14.44 -12.45
C CYS A 172 2.74 15.49 -12.26
N ALA A 173 2.42 16.62 -11.63
CA ALA A 173 3.40 17.66 -11.36
C ALA A 173 4.50 17.20 -10.39
N LEU A 174 4.17 16.33 -9.43
CA LEU A 174 5.13 15.77 -8.48
C LEU A 174 6.05 14.71 -9.12
N VAL A 175 5.51 13.89 -10.02
CA VAL A 175 6.21 12.75 -10.64
C VAL A 175 7.05 13.18 -11.84
N ALA A 176 6.58 14.12 -12.65
CA ALA A 176 7.26 14.51 -13.90
C ALA A 176 8.75 14.88 -13.71
N PRO A 177 9.16 15.65 -12.69
CA PRO A 177 10.58 15.93 -12.45
C PRO A 177 11.43 14.68 -12.20
N LEU A 178 10.87 13.65 -11.55
CA LEU A 178 11.59 12.41 -11.23
C LEU A 178 11.88 11.57 -12.48
N LEU A 179 11.09 11.74 -13.53
CA LEU A 179 11.27 11.02 -14.80
C LEU A 179 12.26 11.71 -15.74
N VAL A 180 12.39 13.04 -15.65
CA VAL A 180 13.30 13.84 -16.49
C VAL A 180 14.73 13.79 -15.95
N SER A 181 14.93 13.54 -14.66
CA SER A 181 16.25 13.47 -14.02
C SER A 181 17.00 12.14 -14.19
N ALA A 182 16.52 11.19 -14.99
CA ALA A 182 17.32 10.02 -15.39
C ALA A 182 18.14 10.35 -16.65
N PRO A 183 19.44 10.73 -16.52
CA PRO A 183 20.48 9.74 -16.81
C PRO A 183 21.82 9.95 -16.06
N VAL A 184 22.41 8.89 -15.48
CA VAL A 184 23.82 8.51 -15.70
C VAL A 184 23.94 7.00 -15.51
N SER A 185 24.28 6.31 -16.59
CA SER A 185 24.89 4.98 -16.54
C SER A 185 26.13 5.05 -15.64
N SER A 186 26.03 4.61 -14.40
CA SER A 186 27.24 4.24 -13.65
C SER A 186 27.64 2.86 -14.13
N THR A 187 28.46 2.84 -15.17
CA THR A 187 29.41 1.76 -15.43
C THR A 187 29.93 1.25 -14.08
N ALA A 188 29.63 0.00 -13.75
CA ALA A 188 30.37 -0.72 -12.74
C ALA A 188 31.87 -0.55 -13.06
N PRO A 189 32.72 -0.13 -12.13
CA PRO A 189 34.15 -0.09 -12.41
C PRO A 189 34.60 -1.52 -12.64
N ALA A 190 34.90 -1.82 -13.90
CA ALA A 190 35.62 -3.01 -14.31
C ALA A 190 36.94 -3.08 -13.53
N GLY A 191 37.19 -4.22 -12.89
CA GLY A 191 38.53 -4.68 -12.57
C GLY A 191 39.23 -4.02 -11.38
N ARG A 192 39.17 -4.68 -10.23
CA ARG A 192 40.37 -4.90 -9.41
C ARG A 192 40.59 -6.40 -9.20
N LEU A 193 41.02 -7.06 -10.27
CA LEU A 193 41.98 -8.16 -10.13
C LEU A 193 43.32 -7.52 -9.71
N ARG A 194 43.67 -7.62 -8.44
CA ARG A 194 45.09 -7.63 -8.05
C ARG A 194 45.40 -8.97 -7.40
N ALA A 195 45.89 -9.86 -8.27
CA ALA A 195 46.80 -10.91 -7.86
C ALA A 195 47.97 -10.31 -7.07
N GLY A 196 48.37 -10.98 -6.00
CA GLY A 196 49.47 -10.56 -5.14
C GLY A 196 49.86 -11.66 -4.16
N ARG A 197 50.42 -12.74 -4.69
CA ARG A 197 51.29 -13.69 -3.97
C ARG A 197 52.40 -12.90 -3.24
N LYS A 198 52.62 -13.21 -1.97
CA LYS A 198 53.90 -13.72 -1.44
C LYS A 198 53.62 -14.47 -0.16
#